data_AF-A0A7K4KLG3-F1
#
_entry.id   AF-A0A7K4KLG3-F1
#
_cell.length_a   1.000
_cell.length_b   1.000
_cell.length_c   1.000
_cell.angle_alpha   90.00
_cell.angle_beta   90.00
_cell.angle_gamma   90.00
#
_symmetry.space_group_name_H-M   'P 1'
#
loop_
_entity.id
_entity.type
_entity.pdbx_description
1 polymer ?
#
loop_
_entity_poly.entity_id
_entity_poly.type
_entity_poly.pdbx_seq_one_letter_code
_entity_poly.pdbx_strand_id
1 'polypeptide(L)'
;FQEISRRVRELLGTEEPLFSRSIALPHRDNMGLFLERKSQTGEKADALTFSQFVQEAGLEPYATVPPVEQIQNGVEADSSSTGE
;
A
#
# COMPACT_ATOMS: atom_id res chain seq x y z
N PHE A 1 1.94 -13.04 10.92
CA PHE A 1 0.79 -12.23 10.45
C PHE A 1 1.12 -10.75 10.19
N GLN A 2 2.12 -10.15 10.84
CA GLN A 2 2.44 -8.72 10.62
C GLN A 2 3.20 -8.43 9.30
N GLU A 3 4.05 -9.36 8.85
CA GLU A 3 4.86 -9.19 7.62
C GLU A 3 4.00 -9.04 6.35
N ILE A 4 3.01 -9.90 6.18
CA ILE A 4 2.10 -9.88 5.01
C ILE A 4 1.36 -8.54 4.96
N SER A 5 0.77 -8.12 6.08
CA SER A 5 0.05 -6.85 6.15
C SER A 5 0.98 -5.66 5.89
N ARG A 6 2.22 -5.71 6.35
CA ARG A 6 3.21 -4.64 6.07
C ARG A 6 3.52 -4.55 4.58
N ARG A 7 3.83 -5.69 3.95
CA ARG A 7 4.13 -5.73 2.50
C ARG A 7 2.94 -5.32 1.63
N VAL A 8 1.73 -5.70 2.02
CA VAL A 8 0.51 -5.27 1.32
C VAL A 8 0.31 -3.76 1.45
N ARG A 9 0.57 -3.19 2.63
CA ARG A 9 0.51 -1.74 2.83
C ARG A 9 1.55 -0.98 2.01
N GLU A 10 2.80 -1.45 2.00
CA GLU A 10 3.88 -0.91 1.18
C GLU A 10 3.50 -0.93 -0.31
N LEU A 11 2.96 -2.06 -0.79
CA LEU A 11 2.55 -2.23 -2.19
C LEU A 11 1.40 -1.30 -2.58
N LEU A 12 0.44 -1.08 -1.68
CA LEU A 12 -0.74 -0.26 -1.94
C LEU A 12 -0.53 1.22 -1.56
N GLY A 13 0.61 1.58 -0.96
CA GLY A 13 0.86 2.93 -0.44
C GLY A 13 -0.10 3.34 0.69
N THR A 14 -0.57 2.38 1.49
CA THR A 14 -1.54 2.63 2.59
C THR A 14 -0.83 2.71 3.94
N GLU A 15 -1.37 3.53 4.84
CA GLU A 15 -0.80 3.69 6.18
C GLU A 15 -1.17 2.55 7.13
N GLU A 16 -0.39 2.37 8.20
CA GLU A 16 -0.78 1.45 9.27
C GLU A 16 -2.09 1.93 9.94
N PRO A 17 -3.11 1.08 10.02
CA PRO A 17 -4.33 1.41 10.74
C PRO A 17 -4.04 1.53 12.24
N LEU A 18 -4.03 2.76 12.74
CA LEU A 18 -4.09 3.04 14.18
C LEU A 18 -5.45 2.60 14.71
N PHE A 19 -5.56 1.41 15.30
CA PHE A 19 -6.81 0.87 15.82
C PHE A 19 -7.48 1.75 16.91
N SER A 20 -6.77 2.76 17.41
CA SER A 20 -7.24 3.78 18.36
C SER A 20 -7.74 5.09 17.73
N ARG A 21 -7.77 5.23 16.39
CA ARG A 21 -8.24 6.48 15.75
C ARG A 21 -9.75 6.66 15.97
N SER A 22 -10.12 7.89 16.33
CA SER A 22 -11.52 8.28 16.42
C SER A 22 -12.21 8.22 15.05
N ILE A 23 -13.42 7.68 15.03
CA ILE A 23 -14.31 7.69 13.86
C ILE A 23 -14.76 9.10 13.45
N ALA A 24 -14.55 10.10 14.32
CA ALA A 24 -14.85 11.50 14.02
C ALA A 24 -13.77 12.18 13.17
N LEU A 25 -12.61 11.53 12.99
CA LEU A 25 -11.55 12.05 12.13
C LEU A 25 -11.87 11.76 10.65
N PRO A 26 -11.45 12.63 9.72
CA PRO A 26 -11.66 12.42 8.27
C PRO A 26 -11.10 11.08 7.78
N HIS A 27 -11.52 10.65 6.58
CA HIS A 27 -11.06 9.38 5.99
C HIS A 27 -9.55 9.32 5.80
N ARG A 28 -9.02 8.09 5.79
CA ARG A 28 -7.59 7.81 6.02
C ARG A 28 -6.68 8.08 4.82
N ASP A 29 -7.16 7.96 3.59
CA ASP A 29 -6.34 8.02 2.38
C ASP A 29 -7.22 7.74 1.15
N ASN A 30 -6.78 8.20 -0.02
CA ASN A 30 -7.50 7.96 -1.28
C ASN A 30 -7.58 6.46 -1.61
N MET A 31 -6.54 5.69 -1.27
CA MET A 31 -6.49 4.25 -1.52
C MET A 31 -7.45 3.48 -0.61
N GLY A 32 -7.50 3.77 0.70
CA GLY A 32 -8.48 3.21 1.62
C GLY A 32 -9.92 3.48 1.16
N LEU A 33 -10.24 4.72 0.77
CA LEU A 33 -11.55 5.08 0.23
C LEU A 33 -11.90 4.30 -1.05
N PHE A 34 -10.94 4.12 -1.94
CA PHE A 34 -11.12 3.31 -3.15
C PHE A 34 -11.40 1.85 -2.82
N LEU A 35 -10.63 1.26 -1.90
CA LEU A 35 -10.78 -0.14 -1.49
C LEU A 35 -12.12 -0.39 -0.79
N GLU A 36 -12.61 0.55 0.02
CA GLU A 36 -13.96 0.48 0.59
C GLU A 36 -15.02 0.38 -0.51
N ARG A 37 -14.89 1.17 -1.58
CA ARG A 37 -15.83 1.15 -2.70
C ARG A 37 -15.68 -0.09 -3.59
N LYS A 38 -14.45 -0.57 -3.78
CA LYS A 38 -14.12 -1.79 -4.54
C LYS A 38 -14.43 -3.08 -3.77
N SER A 39 -14.61 -3.03 -2.45
CA SER A 39 -14.97 -4.20 -1.63
C SER A 39 -16.35 -4.78 -1.95
N GLN A 40 -17.22 -3.99 -2.61
CA GLN A 40 -18.55 -4.42 -3.04
C GLN A 40 -18.45 -5.41 -4.21
N THR A 41 -19.48 -6.22 -4.40
CA THR A 41 -19.57 -7.16 -5.53
C THR A 41 -20.44 -6.60 -6.66
N GLY A 42 -20.12 -6.96 -7.89
CA GLY A 42 -20.91 -6.63 -9.10
C GLY A 42 -20.12 -5.85 -10.14
N GLU A 43 -20.70 -5.75 -11.34
CA GLU A 43 -20.03 -5.21 -12.54
C GLU A 43 -19.44 -3.81 -12.34
N LYS A 44 -20.12 -2.97 -11.55
CA LYS A 44 -19.67 -1.60 -11.25
C LYS A 44 -18.42 -1.57 -10.37
N ALA A 45 -18.33 -2.47 -9.39
CA ALA A 45 -17.19 -2.55 -8.50
C ALA A 45 -15.98 -3.18 -9.22
N ASP A 46 -16.24 -4.18 -10.08
CA ASP A 46 -15.21 -4.82 -10.91
C ASP A 46 -14.61 -3.86 -11.94
N ALA A 47 -15.44 -3.01 -12.55
CA ALA A 47 -15.00 -2.00 -13.51
C ALA A 47 -14.31 -0.78 -12.84
N LEU A 48 -14.45 -0.60 -11.52
CA LEU A 48 -13.92 0.57 -10.83
C LEU A 48 -12.38 0.53 -10.77
N THR A 49 -11.75 1.50 -11.41
CA THR A 49 -10.30 1.72 -11.35
C THR A 49 -9.95 2.84 -10.39
N PHE A 50 -8.74 2.78 -9.82
CA PHE A 50 -8.28 3.80 -8.86
C PHE A 50 -8.23 5.19 -9.50
N SER A 51 -7.73 5.30 -10.72
CA SER A 51 -7.63 6.59 -11.44
C SER A 51 -9.00 7.22 -11.68
N GLN A 52 -10.01 6.42 -12.06
CA GLN A 52 -11.39 6.91 -12.22
C GLN A 52 -11.96 7.38 -10.89
N PHE A 53 -11.76 6.61 -9.82
CA PHE A 53 -12.22 6.98 -8.48
C PHE A 53 -11.64 8.33 -8.02
N VAL A 54 -10.34 8.52 -8.18
CA VAL A 54 -9.65 9.77 -7.83
C VAL A 54 -10.18 10.95 -8.64
N GLN A 55 -10.34 10.77 -9.95
CA GLN A 55 -10.84 11.81 -10.85
C GLN A 55 -12.29 12.21 -10.53
N GLU A 56 -13.16 11.23 -10.26
CA GLU A 56 -14.57 11.46 -9.94
C GLU A 56 -14.74 12.10 -8.55
N ALA A 57 -13.90 11.71 -7.58
CA ALA A 57 -13.93 12.26 -6.23
C ALA A 57 -13.23 13.62 -6.09
N GLY A 58 -12.58 14.12 -7.16
CA GLY A 58 -11.81 15.37 -7.12
C GLY A 58 -10.63 15.31 -6.15
N LEU A 59 -10.05 14.12 -5.97
CA LEU A 59 -8.93 13.88 -5.07
C LEU A 59 -7.61 14.12 -5.82
N GLU A 60 -6.60 14.63 -5.12
CA GLU A 60 -5.27 14.78 -5.71
C GLU A 60 -4.66 13.39 -6.00
N PRO A 61 -4.21 13.11 -7.24
CA PRO A 61 -3.89 11.75 -7.68
C PRO A 61 -2.67 11.09 -7.05
N TYR A 62 -1.86 11.80 -6.26
CA TYR A 62 -0.68 11.20 -5.63
C TYR A 62 -0.18 12.12 -4.50
N ALA A 63 -0.28 11.67 -3.24
CA ALA A 63 0.67 12.12 -2.23
C ALA A 63 1.90 11.23 -2.40
N THR A 64 2.85 11.67 -3.22
CA THR A 64 4.10 10.97 -3.51
C THR A 64 4.86 10.72 -2.20
N VAL A 65 4.67 9.54 -1.60
CA VAL A 65 5.76 8.96 -0.82
C VAL A 65 6.85 8.58 -1.84
N PRO A 66 8.12 8.99 -1.62
CA PRO A 66 9.19 8.70 -2.56
C PRO A 66 9.31 7.18 -2.76
N PRO A 67 9.76 6.73 -3.95
CA PRO A 67 9.96 5.32 -4.23
C PRO A 67 10.84 4.71 -3.15
N VAL A 68 10.35 3.64 -2.51
CA VAL A 68 11.19 2.79 -1.66
C VAL A 68 12.25 2.19 -2.60
N GLU A 69 13.46 2.74 -2.52
CA GLU A 69 14.62 2.18 -3.22
C GLU A 69 14.74 0.70 -2.88
N GLN A 70 15.01 -0.08 -3.93
CA GLN A 70 15.03 -1.53 -3.91
C GLN A 70 16.05 -2.02 -2.87
N ILE A 71 15.58 -2.54 -1.74
CA ILE A 71 16.40 -3.38 -0.86
C ILE A 71 16.48 -4.77 -1.53
N GLN A 72 17.32 -4.87 -2.54
CA GLN A 72 17.86 -6.13 -3.06
C GLN A 72 19.33 -5.91 -3.37
N ASN A 73 20.19 -6.47 -2.52
CA ASN A 73 21.55 -6.95 -2.76
C ASN A 73 22.04 -7.40 -1.37
N GLY A 74 22.41 -8.64 -1.08
CA GLY A 74 22.55 -9.86 -1.84
C GLY A 74 23.02 -10.89 -0.79
N VAL A 75 22.41 -12.05 -0.78
CA VAL A 75 22.82 -13.15 0.09
C VAL A 75 24.08 -13.74 -0.53
N GLU A 76 25.25 -13.53 0.07
CA GLU A 76 26.45 -14.34 -0.22
C GLU A 76 26.83 -15.09 1.05
N ALA A 77 26.33 -16.32 1.14
CA ALA A 77 27.03 -17.38 1.81
C ALA A 77 27.82 -18.13 0.72
N ASP A 78 29.14 -18.03 0.72
CA ASP A 78 29.96 -19.19 0.41
C ASP A 78 31.27 -19.19 1.20
N SER A 79 31.59 -20.40 1.61
CA SER A 79 32.73 -20.90 2.33
C SER A 79 34.05 -20.82 1.56
N SER A 80 35.18 -20.60 2.26
CA SER A 80 36.43 -21.39 2.17
C SER A 80 37.69 -20.61 2.59
N SER A 81 38.37 -21.15 3.60
CA SER A 81 39.84 -21.29 3.80
C SER A 81 40.81 -20.43 2.96
N THR A 82 41.76 -19.76 3.62
CA THR A 82 43.24 -19.92 3.46
C THR A 82 43.95 -18.80 4.25
N GLY A 83 44.94 -19.18 5.07
CA GLY A 83 45.53 -18.30 6.09
C GLY A 83 46.83 -17.62 5.71
N GLU A 84 47.44 -16.99 6.73
CA GLU A 84 48.86 -16.85 7.02
C GLU A 84 49.04 -16.73 8.54
#